data_AF-A0A930A7V8-F1
#
_entry.id   AF-A0A930A7V8-F1
#
_cell.length_a   1.000
_cell.length_b   1.000
_cell.length_c   1.000
_cell.angle_alpha   90.00
_cell.angle_beta   90.00
_cell.angle_gamma   90.00
#
_symmetry.space_group_name_H-M   'P 1'
#
loop_
_entity.id
_entity.type
_entity.pdbx_description
1 polymer ?
#
loop_
_entity_poly.entity_id
_entity_poly.type
_entity_poly.pdbx_seq_one_letter_code
_entity_poly.pdbx_strand_id
1 'polypeptide(L)'
;EGGTSFEDVKAILGEPDSVSTNSYGGTQSMFVTWHDSSLKGIASFTVSFTNNLATGKGYSGFSLVNHNEKVTLDEFNAIVTDGSFSYDQAIEQFGQPDSESESLFYGSYSNIVSWHNANGSFGANFDITFKDGYATGKGQYGMK
;
A
#
# COMPACT_ATOMS: atom_id res chain seq x y z
N GLU A 1 -18.06 14.79 0.34
CA GLU A 1 -17.30 13.54 0.16
C GLU A 1 -15.84 13.86 0.48
N GLY A 2 -15.18 13.28 1.47
CA GLY A 2 -15.57 12.24 2.41
C GLY A 2 -14.30 11.52 2.88
N GLY A 3 -13.39 12.23 3.55
CA GLY A 3 -12.15 11.67 4.12
C GLY A 3 -12.05 12.02 5.60
N THR A 4 -11.48 11.13 6.40
CA THR A 4 -11.21 11.36 7.83
C THR A 4 -10.29 12.57 8.00
N SER A 5 -10.57 13.44 8.97
CA SER A 5 -9.75 14.62 9.20
C SER A 5 -8.37 14.25 9.79
N PHE A 6 -7.38 15.13 9.65
CA PHE A 6 -6.07 14.89 10.27
C PHE A 6 -6.18 14.65 11.78
N GLU A 7 -7.00 15.43 12.48
CA GLU A 7 -7.21 15.28 13.93
C GLU A 7 -7.88 13.95 14.29
N ASP A 8 -8.83 13.49 13.49
CA ASP A 8 -9.47 12.19 13.70
C ASP A 8 -8.49 11.03 13.46
N VAL A 9 -7.63 11.12 12.44
CA VAL A 9 -6.56 10.13 12.20
C VAL A 9 -5.58 10.12 13.36
N LYS A 10 -5.17 11.31 13.83
CA LYS A 10 -4.30 11.48 14.99
C LYS A 10 -4.92 10.93 16.28
N ALA A 11 -6.24 11.04 16.46
CA ALA A 11 -6.93 10.45 17.59
C ALA A 11 -6.88 8.91 17.60
N ILE A 12 -6.72 8.28 16.43
CA ILE A 12 -6.62 6.82 16.27
C ILE A 12 -5.16 6.37 16.38
N LEU A 13 -4.24 7.03 15.66
CA LEU A 13 -2.85 6.60 15.50
C LEU A 13 -1.88 7.24 16.51
N GLY A 14 -2.32 8.27 17.24
CA GLY A 14 -1.47 9.08 18.09
C GLY A 14 -0.69 10.14 17.32
N GLU A 15 0.30 10.75 17.99
CA GLU A 15 1.15 11.78 17.40
C GLU A 15 2.01 11.20 16.27
N PRO A 16 2.08 11.88 15.10
CA PRO A 16 2.96 11.46 14.01
C PRO A 16 4.42 11.76 14.31
N ASP A 17 5.33 10.97 13.73
CA ASP A 17 6.76 11.24 13.78
C ASP A 17 7.16 12.39 12.85
N SER A 18 6.44 12.53 11.73
CA SER A 18 6.71 13.58 10.76
C SER A 18 5.47 14.03 10.02
N VAL A 19 5.43 15.34 9.75
CA VAL A 19 4.42 16.01 8.95
C VAL A 19 5.15 16.87 7.93
N SER A 20 4.93 16.60 6.66
CA SER A 20 5.39 17.43 5.55
C SER A 20 4.20 18.13 4.93
N THR A 21 4.24 19.47 4.85
CA THR A 21 3.16 20.27 4.27
C THR A 21 3.64 21.02 3.04
N ASN A 22 2.79 21.08 2.03
CA ASN A 22 3.01 21.86 0.82
C ASN A 22 1.71 22.58 0.44
N SER A 23 1.81 23.80 -0.04
CA SER A 23 0.66 24.61 -0.45
C SER A 23 0.90 25.15 -1.85
N TYR A 24 0.03 24.80 -2.79
CA TYR A 24 0.11 25.27 -4.16
C TYR A 24 -1.30 25.62 -4.67
N GLY A 25 -1.43 26.80 -5.31
CA GLY A 25 -2.69 27.22 -5.92
C GLY A 25 -3.90 27.27 -4.97
N GLY A 26 -3.68 27.54 -3.67
CA GLY A 26 -4.74 27.57 -2.66
C GLY A 26 -5.17 26.20 -2.12
N THR A 27 -4.56 25.11 -2.59
CA THR A 27 -4.74 23.76 -2.05
C THR A 27 -3.60 23.43 -1.11
N GLN A 28 -3.93 22.97 0.10
CA GLN A 28 -2.94 22.46 1.05
C GLN A 28 -2.86 20.94 0.94
N SER A 29 -1.65 20.42 0.75
CA SER A 29 -1.35 18.99 0.80
C SER A 29 -0.47 18.68 2.00
N MET A 30 -0.79 17.60 2.71
CA MET A 30 0.01 17.12 3.84
C MET A 30 0.37 15.66 3.61
N PHE A 31 1.61 15.30 3.88
CA PHE A 31 2.08 13.92 3.93
C PHE A 31 2.55 13.65 5.36
N VAL A 32 1.89 12.71 6.02
CA VAL A 32 2.10 12.43 7.44
C VAL A 32 2.55 10.99 7.60
N THR A 33 3.57 10.76 8.43
CA THR A 33 4.15 9.44 8.67
C THR A 33 4.17 9.11 10.15
N TRP A 34 3.77 7.88 10.47
CA TRP A 34 3.93 7.21 11.76
C TRP A 34 4.80 5.98 11.58
N HIS A 35 5.67 5.70 12.53
CA HIS A 35 6.50 4.50 12.59
C HIS A 35 6.04 3.63 13.75
N ASP A 36 6.05 2.32 13.52
CA ASP A 36 5.79 1.39 14.59
C ASP A 36 7.01 1.31 15.52
N SER A 37 6.85 1.88 16.72
CA SER A 37 7.89 1.88 17.76
C SER A 37 8.23 0.46 18.26
N SER A 38 7.30 -0.49 18.21
CA SER A 38 7.51 -1.89 18.58
C SER A 38 8.38 -2.64 17.57
N LEU A 39 8.32 -2.23 16.29
CA LEU A 39 9.13 -2.75 15.20
C LEU A 39 10.42 -1.94 14.97
N LYS A 40 10.88 -1.19 15.98
CA LYS A 40 12.09 -0.35 15.92
C LYS A 40 12.09 0.63 14.73
N GLY A 41 10.91 1.07 14.31
CA GLY A 41 10.73 1.99 13.19
C GLY A 41 10.94 1.38 11.80
N ILE A 42 11.00 0.05 11.69
CA ILE A 42 11.10 -0.64 10.38
C ILE A 42 9.78 -0.50 9.62
N ALA A 43 8.66 -0.64 10.31
CA ALA A 43 7.34 -0.48 9.73
C ALA A 43 6.87 0.98 9.84
N SER A 44 6.21 1.46 8.79
CA SER A 44 5.62 2.79 8.76
C SER A 44 4.22 2.79 8.16
N PHE A 45 3.43 3.75 8.62
CA PHE A 45 2.13 4.13 8.08
C PHE A 45 2.22 5.55 7.56
N THR A 46 1.65 5.79 6.40
CA THR A 46 1.60 7.11 5.77
C THR A 46 0.17 7.47 5.45
N VAL A 47 -0.19 8.74 5.62
CA VAL A 47 -1.48 9.28 5.20
C VAL A 47 -1.24 10.60 4.49
N SER A 48 -1.82 10.70 3.29
CA SER A 48 -1.85 11.93 2.50
C SER A 48 -3.18 12.64 2.72
N PHE A 49 -3.11 13.95 2.92
CA PHE A 49 -4.27 14.81 3.10
C PHE A 49 -4.29 15.91 2.05
N THR A 50 -5.49 16.27 1.60
CA THR A 50 -5.75 17.47 0.81
C THR A 50 -6.83 18.29 1.49
N ASN A 51 -6.54 19.57 1.77
CA ASN A 51 -7.44 20.47 2.50
C ASN A 51 -8.00 19.84 3.79
N ASN A 52 -7.11 19.22 4.58
CA ASN A 52 -7.40 18.53 5.84
C ASN A 52 -8.23 17.22 5.75
N LEU A 53 -8.50 16.71 4.55
CA LEU A 53 -9.20 15.44 4.36
C LEU A 53 -8.25 14.38 3.83
N ALA A 54 -8.27 13.18 4.42
CA ALA A 54 -7.45 12.06 3.94
C ALA A 54 -7.82 11.70 2.49
N THR A 55 -6.81 11.62 1.64
CA THR A 55 -6.94 11.29 0.20
C THR A 55 -6.13 10.06 -0.20
N GLY A 56 -5.26 9.58 0.68
CA GLY A 56 -4.52 8.35 0.48
C GLY A 56 -3.90 7.87 1.77
N LYS A 57 -3.63 6.58 1.84
CA LYS A 57 -3.00 5.92 2.99
C LYS A 57 -2.10 4.82 2.48
N GLY A 58 -1.05 4.50 3.21
CA GLY A 58 -0.22 3.35 2.87
C GLY A 58 0.55 2.85 4.07
N TYR A 59 1.05 1.64 3.97
CA TYR A 59 1.95 1.06 4.95
C TYR A 59 3.09 0.33 4.25
N SER A 60 4.22 0.26 4.94
CA SER A 60 5.42 -0.42 4.43
C SER A 60 6.27 -0.96 5.58
N GLY A 61 7.24 -1.82 5.26
CA GLY A 61 8.17 -2.36 6.24
C GLY A 61 7.60 -3.50 7.09
N PHE A 62 6.48 -4.09 6.67
CA PHE A 62 5.91 -5.30 7.26
C PHE A 62 6.49 -6.58 6.65
N SER A 63 7.71 -6.53 6.11
CA SER A 63 8.41 -7.67 5.50
C SER A 63 8.70 -8.86 6.45
N LEU A 64 8.24 -8.76 7.69
CA LEU A 64 8.28 -9.81 8.71
C LEU A 64 6.96 -10.59 8.80
N VAL A 65 5.95 -10.24 8.00
CA VAL A 65 4.76 -11.08 7.87
C VAL A 65 5.22 -12.39 7.23
N ASN A 66 5.03 -13.46 7.99
CA ASN A 66 5.61 -14.77 7.71
C ASN A 66 4.91 -15.36 6.48
N HIS A 67 5.49 -15.14 5.30
CA HIS A 67 5.02 -15.79 4.08
C HIS A 67 5.38 -17.27 4.14
N ASN A 68 4.37 -18.14 4.12
CA ASN A 68 4.57 -19.58 4.28
C ASN A 68 5.37 -20.17 3.10
N GLU A 69 5.20 -19.64 1.88
CA GLU A 69 5.87 -20.12 0.66
C GLU A 69 6.25 -18.97 -0.27
N LYS A 70 7.24 -19.22 -1.15
CA LYS A 70 7.69 -18.24 -2.14
C LYS A 70 6.85 -18.31 -3.42
N VAL A 71 6.36 -17.18 -3.90
CA VAL A 71 5.60 -17.08 -5.15
C VAL A 71 6.53 -17.23 -6.35
N THR A 72 6.21 -18.16 -7.24
CA THR A 72 6.96 -18.44 -8.48
C THR A 72 6.62 -17.44 -9.59
N LEU A 73 7.50 -17.33 -10.59
CA LEU A 73 7.24 -16.51 -11.77
C LEU A 73 6.01 -16.99 -12.56
N ASP A 74 5.74 -18.30 -12.58
CA ASP A 74 4.56 -18.85 -13.26
C ASP A 74 3.25 -18.46 -12.56
N GLU A 75 3.21 -18.52 -11.23
CA GLU A 75 2.05 -18.07 -10.45
C GLU A 75 1.79 -16.57 -10.66
N PHE A 76 2.84 -15.74 -10.64
CA PHE A 76 2.72 -14.33 -10.96
C PHE A 76 2.21 -14.09 -12.40
N ASN A 77 2.74 -14.83 -13.37
CA ASN A 77 2.34 -14.70 -14.77
C ASN A 77 0.87 -15.09 -14.99
N ALA A 78 0.35 -16.04 -14.20
CA ALA A 78 -1.04 -16.48 -14.25
C ALA A 78 -2.06 -15.46 -13.73
N ILE A 79 -1.64 -14.43 -12.98
CA ILE A 79 -2.53 -13.37 -12.49
C ILE A 79 -3.19 -12.64 -13.67
N VAL A 80 -4.51 -12.62 -13.69
CA VAL A 80 -5.28 -11.91 -14.72
C VAL A 80 -5.51 -10.46 -14.29
N THR A 81 -5.23 -9.51 -15.17
CA THR A 81 -5.36 -8.07 -14.90
C THR A 81 -6.48 -7.42 -15.73
N ASP A 82 -7.50 -8.19 -16.09
CA ASP A 82 -8.66 -7.75 -16.87
C ASP A 82 -9.83 -7.25 -15.98
N GLY A 83 -9.58 -7.12 -14.67
CA GLY A 83 -10.60 -6.76 -13.67
C GLY A 83 -11.35 -7.96 -13.07
N SER A 84 -10.98 -9.22 -13.37
CA SER A 84 -11.60 -10.40 -12.76
C SER A 84 -10.91 -10.87 -11.47
N PHE A 85 -9.60 -10.65 -11.33
CA PHE A 85 -8.84 -11.05 -10.15
C PHE A 85 -8.99 -10.01 -9.03
N SER A 86 -9.55 -10.42 -7.90
CA SER A 86 -9.84 -9.54 -6.76
C SER A 86 -8.69 -9.45 -5.76
N TYR A 87 -8.71 -8.41 -4.92
CA TYR A 87 -7.76 -8.27 -3.83
C TYR A 87 -7.83 -9.43 -2.83
N ASP A 88 -9.03 -9.88 -2.47
CA ASP A 88 -9.22 -11.01 -1.56
C ASP A 88 -8.60 -12.30 -2.11
N GLN A 89 -8.73 -12.55 -3.42
CA GLN A 89 -8.06 -13.67 -4.08
C GLN A 89 -6.54 -13.55 -4.02
N ALA A 90 -5.99 -12.34 -4.15
CA ALA A 90 -4.56 -12.11 -4.00
C ALA A 90 -4.09 -12.45 -2.58
N ILE A 91 -4.85 -12.08 -1.55
CA ILE A 91 -4.56 -12.40 -0.15
C ILE A 91 -4.65 -13.91 0.10
N GLU A 92 -5.67 -14.58 -0.44
CA GLU A 92 -5.82 -16.04 -0.33
C GLU A 92 -4.65 -16.77 -1.00
N GLN A 93 -4.22 -16.30 -2.16
CA GLN A 93 -3.19 -16.95 -2.96
C GLN A 93 -1.76 -16.65 -2.49
N PHE A 94 -1.48 -15.40 -2.10
CA PHE A 94 -0.11 -14.93 -1.82
C PHE A 94 0.13 -14.58 -0.35
N GLY A 95 -0.91 -14.59 0.49
CA GLY A 95 -0.85 -14.10 1.85
C GLY A 95 -0.90 -12.57 1.95
N GLN A 96 -0.77 -12.09 3.17
CA GLN A 96 -0.78 -10.66 3.48
C GLN A 96 0.44 -9.96 2.86
N PRO A 97 0.28 -8.81 2.18
CA PRO A 97 1.38 -8.11 1.53
C PRO A 97 2.32 -7.43 2.53
N ASP A 98 3.53 -7.11 2.08
CA ASP A 98 4.53 -6.41 2.90
C ASP A 98 4.35 -4.89 2.90
N SER A 99 3.69 -4.38 1.86
CA SER A 99 3.32 -2.98 1.72
C SER A 99 2.11 -2.78 0.82
N GLU A 100 1.34 -1.75 1.11
CA GLU A 100 0.21 -1.30 0.32
C GLU A 100 0.16 0.22 0.31
N SER A 101 -0.24 0.79 -0.81
CA SER A 101 -0.52 2.22 -0.96
C SER A 101 -1.87 2.39 -1.64
N GLU A 102 -2.84 2.90 -0.90
CA GLU A 102 -4.19 3.22 -1.35
C GLU A 102 -4.30 4.72 -1.62
N SER A 103 -4.96 5.05 -2.73
CA SER A 103 -5.27 6.42 -3.09
C SER A 103 -6.69 6.54 -3.62
N LEU A 104 -7.36 7.64 -3.24
CA LEU A 104 -8.67 8.00 -3.73
C LEU A 104 -8.54 9.22 -4.63
N PHE A 105 -8.73 9.02 -5.93
CA PHE A 105 -8.71 10.09 -6.93
C PHE A 105 -10.05 10.14 -7.67
N TYR A 106 -10.75 11.28 -7.58
CA TYR A 106 -12.04 11.51 -8.24
C TYR A 106 -13.10 10.40 -8.02
N GLY A 107 -13.12 9.82 -6.81
CA GLY A 107 -14.08 8.77 -6.44
C GLY A 107 -13.70 7.35 -6.88
N SER A 108 -12.57 7.17 -7.58
CA SER A 108 -12.02 5.85 -7.88
C SER A 108 -10.91 5.50 -6.90
N TYR A 109 -10.98 4.29 -6.35
CA TYR A 109 -9.95 3.74 -5.47
C TYR A 109 -8.88 3.04 -6.31
N SER A 110 -7.62 3.31 -6.00
CA SER A 110 -6.48 2.63 -6.59
C SER A 110 -5.51 2.21 -5.50
N ASN A 111 -5.21 0.90 -5.42
CA ASN A 111 -4.30 0.32 -4.45
C ASN A 111 -3.13 -0.34 -5.20
N ILE A 112 -1.90 0.02 -4.85
CA ILE A 112 -0.70 -0.70 -5.27
C ILE A 112 -0.24 -1.52 -4.09
N VAL A 113 -0.12 -2.82 -4.29
CA VAL A 113 0.20 -3.78 -3.24
C VAL A 113 1.44 -4.55 -3.65
N SER A 114 2.37 -4.75 -2.72
CA SER A 114 3.65 -5.42 -3.02
C SER A 114 3.99 -6.54 -2.05
N TRP A 115 4.61 -7.58 -2.60
CA TRP A 115 5.05 -8.79 -1.94
C TRP A 115 6.53 -9.05 -2.25
N HIS A 116 7.32 -9.33 -1.22
CA HIS A 116 8.76 -9.59 -1.26
C HIS A 116 9.10 -11.07 -1.03
N ASN A 117 8.09 -11.94 -0.99
CA ASN A 117 8.23 -13.40 -0.95
C ASN A 117 8.33 -14.03 -2.34
N ALA A 118 8.89 -13.35 -3.33
CA ALA A 118 9.05 -13.93 -4.65
C ALA A 118 10.24 -14.90 -4.73
N ASN A 119 10.08 -15.95 -5.55
CA ASN A 119 11.19 -16.78 -5.99
C ASN A 119 12.02 -16.04 -7.05
N GLY A 120 13.33 -16.02 -6.90
CA GLY A 120 14.19 -15.25 -7.79
C GLY A 120 15.52 -14.82 -7.18
N SER A 121 16.07 -13.73 -7.71
CA SER A 121 17.27 -13.09 -7.17
C SER A 121 17.03 -12.50 -5.77
N PHE A 122 18.11 -12.13 -5.08
CA PHE A 122 18.03 -11.38 -3.84
C PHE A 122 17.19 -10.10 -4.04
N GLY A 123 16.21 -9.89 -3.16
CA GLY A 123 15.26 -8.77 -3.26
C GLY A 123 14.17 -8.93 -4.32
N ALA A 124 13.97 -10.15 -4.86
CA ALA A 124 12.86 -10.41 -5.77
C ALA A 124 11.52 -10.06 -5.11
N ASN A 125 10.66 -9.40 -5.86
CA ASN A 125 9.36 -8.94 -5.41
C ASN A 125 8.41 -8.79 -6.60
N PHE A 126 7.13 -8.64 -6.29
CA PHE A 126 6.12 -8.30 -7.27
C PHE A 126 5.09 -7.34 -6.67
N ASP A 127 4.43 -6.61 -7.56
CA ASP A 127 3.37 -5.70 -7.24
C ASP A 127 2.15 -5.95 -8.11
N ILE A 128 0.97 -5.66 -7.55
CA ILE A 128 -0.31 -5.69 -8.25
C ILE A 128 -1.00 -4.36 -8.01
N THR A 129 -1.47 -3.74 -9.09
CA THR A 129 -2.32 -2.55 -9.05
C THR A 129 -3.77 -2.99 -9.10
N PHE A 130 -4.52 -2.69 -8.05
CA PHE A 130 -5.96 -2.88 -7.96
C PHE A 130 -6.67 -1.56 -8.18
N LYS A 131 -7.75 -1.58 -8.96
CA LYS A 131 -8.70 -0.48 -9.08
C LYS A 131 -10.07 -0.97 -8.65
N ASP A 132 -10.70 -0.25 -7.73
CA ASP A 132 -12.01 -0.61 -7.17
C ASP A 132 -12.08 -2.09 -6.70
N GLY A 133 -10.96 -2.59 -6.14
CA GLY A 133 -10.83 -3.96 -5.60
C GLY A 133 -10.35 -5.03 -6.58
N TYR A 134 -10.16 -4.71 -7.87
CA TYR A 134 -9.81 -5.67 -8.91
C TYR A 134 -8.51 -5.33 -9.63
N ALA A 135 -7.71 -6.35 -9.97
CA ALA A 135 -6.41 -6.19 -10.59
C ALA A 135 -6.52 -5.62 -12.00
N THR A 136 -5.74 -4.56 -12.25
CA THR A 136 -5.67 -3.84 -13.54
C THR A 136 -4.25 -3.70 -14.07
N GLY A 137 -3.25 -3.99 -13.24
CA GLY A 137 -1.84 -4.01 -13.62
C GLY A 137 -1.02 -4.87 -12.67
N LYS A 138 0.16 -5.28 -13.13
CA LYS A 138 1.12 -6.02 -12.32
C LYS A 138 2.55 -5.73 -12.76
N GLY A 139 3.48 -5.76 -11.80
CA GLY A 139 4.91 -5.56 -12.00
C GLY A 139 5.71 -6.61 -11.22
N GLN A 140 6.92 -6.90 -11.67
CA GLN A 140 7.83 -7.75 -10.91
C GLN A 140 9.27 -7.30 -11.08
N TYR A 141 10.08 -7.62 -10.07
CA TYR A 141 11.51 -7.47 -10.09
C TYR A 141 12.20 -8.78 -9.70
N GLY A 142 13.15 -9.22 -10.53
CA GLY A 142 14.09 -10.28 -10.18
C GLY A 142 13.49 -11.69 -10.03
N MET A 143 12.22 -11.90 -10.39
CA MET A 143 11.58 -13.21 -10.33
C MET A 143 12.18 -14.20 -11.34
N LYS A 144 12.18 -15.50 -11.00
CA LYS A 144 12.66 -16.59 -11.85
C LYS A 144 11.75 -17.80 -11.83
#